data_AF-A0A7W1ZWV9-F1
#
_entry.id   AF-A0A7W1ZWV9-F1
#
_cell.length_a   1.000
_cell.length_b   1.000
_cell.length_c   1.000
_cell.angle_alpha   90.00
_cell.angle_beta   90.00
_cell.angle_gamma   90.00
#
_symmetry.space_group_name_H-M   'P 1'
#
loop_
_entity.id
_entity.type
_entity.pdbx_description
1 polymer ?
#
loop_
_entity_poly.entity_id
_entity_poly.type
_entity_poly.pdbx_seq_one_letter_code
_entity_poly.pdbx_strand_id
1 'polypeptide(L)'
;MEITNLIPHISTLEYYLTFNDGNRVENSMTAEESIKAQDTMRSRAMLLEQLPYFLNSSYFFILQIIKFQLSLIETKLNTISDSNLYNLTPSERAPIVFMTDSFFNSARRAQDAIIPYISRSFSLSLPNSVNELMKKLDRGKISLPTPIKEQLKIYWDSHGKKIKAYRDLGQHHALISSDGWVAKHIDGTPLIHLLLPNNPEETNNIRLKYDDPVILALPYLTIEFQYLLGFIFMVTDLLLPSEINRNRKSHLKIFRGPITGESRDMHKIQDEKPFEDGIKKYLQQLSTWSAEHRLVERPPFRSQI
;
A
#
# COMPACT_ATOMS: atom_id res chain seq x y z
N MET A 1 6.75 -8.97 5.76
CA MET A 1 6.49 -9.87 4.62
C MET A 1 7.06 -9.20 3.38
N GLU A 2 7.97 -9.86 2.68
CA GLU A 2 8.49 -9.33 1.41
C GLU A 2 7.48 -9.59 0.28
N ILE A 3 7.34 -8.65 -0.66
CA ILE A 3 6.47 -8.78 -1.85
C ILE A 3 6.81 -10.05 -2.64
N THR A 4 8.10 -10.41 -2.66
CA THR A 4 8.64 -11.62 -3.28
C THR A 4 7.94 -12.90 -2.81
N ASN A 5 7.45 -12.94 -1.57
CA ASN A 5 6.71 -14.08 -1.04
C ASN A 5 5.21 -14.05 -1.38
N LEU A 6 4.66 -12.86 -1.66
CA LEU A 6 3.24 -12.68 -1.99
C LEU A 6 2.95 -12.99 -3.46
N ILE A 7 3.87 -12.69 -4.38
CA ILE A 7 3.67 -12.92 -5.82
C ILE A 7 3.41 -14.41 -6.11
N PRO A 8 4.25 -15.38 -5.67
CA PRO A 8 3.96 -16.80 -5.88
C PRO A 8 2.64 -17.24 -5.27
N HIS A 9 2.25 -16.61 -4.15
CA HIS A 9 0.98 -16.90 -3.48
C HIS A 9 -0.22 -16.48 -4.35
N ILE A 10 -0.22 -15.25 -4.85
CA ILE A 10 -1.24 -14.72 -5.75
C ILE A 10 -1.27 -15.55 -7.04
N SER A 11 -0.13 -15.80 -7.67
CA SER A 11 -0.07 -16.59 -8.91
C SER A 11 -0.62 -18.01 -8.74
N THR A 12 -0.45 -18.62 -7.57
CA THR A 12 -1.04 -19.93 -7.27
C THR A 12 -2.56 -19.85 -7.20
N LEU A 13 -3.09 -18.80 -6.56
CA LEU A 13 -4.53 -18.56 -6.50
C LEU A 13 -5.10 -18.28 -7.90
N GLU A 14 -4.41 -17.49 -8.72
CA GLU A 14 -4.80 -17.21 -10.11
C GLU A 14 -4.85 -18.46 -10.97
N TYR A 15 -3.82 -19.30 -10.87
CA TYR A 15 -3.77 -20.59 -11.55
C TYR A 15 -4.96 -21.46 -11.14
N TYR A 16 -5.22 -21.58 -9.84
CA TYR A 16 -6.33 -22.37 -9.31
C TYR A 16 -7.70 -21.86 -9.80
N LEU A 17 -7.94 -20.55 -9.74
CA LEU A 17 -9.20 -19.94 -10.18
C LEU A 17 -9.40 -20.07 -11.70
N THR A 18 -8.33 -19.97 -12.49
CA THR A 18 -8.40 -20.08 -13.95
C THR A 18 -8.61 -21.54 -14.39
N PHE A 19 -7.93 -22.49 -13.75
CA PHE A 19 -8.08 -23.92 -14.04
C PHE A 19 -9.51 -24.42 -13.75
N ASN A 20 -10.09 -24.01 -12.62
CA ASN A 20 -11.46 -24.38 -12.26
C ASN A 20 -12.51 -23.80 -13.19
N ASP A 21 -12.28 -22.61 -13.74
CA ASP A 21 -13.17 -22.01 -14.73
C ASP A 21 -13.15 -22.79 -16.06
N GLY A 22 -11.98 -23.28 -16.48
CA GLY A 22 -11.82 -24.08 -17.72
C GLY A 22 -12.62 -25.39 -17.71
N ASN A 23 -12.56 -26.13 -16.60
CA ASN A 23 -13.24 -27.43 -16.46
C ASN A 23 -14.78 -27.35 -16.49
N ARG A 24 -15.37 -26.16 -16.37
CA ARG A 24 -16.85 -25.98 -16.39
C ARG A 24 -17.43 -25.85 -17.80
N VAL A 25 -16.61 -25.62 -18.82
CA VAL A 25 -17.07 -25.09 -20.12
C VAL A 25 -17.06 -26.17 -21.23
N GLU A 26 -16.49 -27.34 -21.01
CA GLU A 26 -16.22 -28.32 -22.09
C GLU A 26 -17.41 -29.20 -22.52
N ASN A 27 -18.60 -29.08 -21.93
CA ASN A 27 -19.75 -29.89 -22.36
C ASN A 27 -20.70 -29.10 -23.28
N SER A 28 -20.68 -29.46 -24.58
CA SER A 28 -21.66 -29.12 -25.62
C SER A 28 -21.94 -27.63 -25.89
N MET A 29 -20.93 -26.85 -26.29
CA MET A 29 -21.11 -25.46 -26.74
C MET A 29 -21.02 -25.33 -28.26
N THR A 30 -21.83 -24.44 -28.82
CA THR A 30 -21.70 -23.98 -30.21
C THR A 30 -20.43 -23.13 -30.39
N ALA A 31 -20.00 -22.90 -31.62
CA ALA A 31 -18.82 -22.08 -31.92
C ALA A 31 -18.96 -20.63 -31.40
N GLU A 32 -20.15 -20.04 -31.49
CA GLU A 32 -20.42 -18.68 -31.00
C GLU A 32 -20.37 -18.61 -29.47
N GLU A 33 -20.96 -19.59 -28.79
CA GLU A 33 -20.88 -19.71 -27.34
C GLU A 33 -19.43 -19.91 -26.87
N SER A 34 -18.61 -20.67 -27.62
CA SER A 34 -17.19 -20.86 -27.36
C SER A 34 -16.39 -19.55 -27.44
N ILE A 35 -16.61 -18.74 -28.49
CA ILE A 35 -15.94 -17.43 -28.64
C ILE A 35 -16.31 -16.51 -27.46
N LYS A 36 -17.60 -16.42 -27.13
CA LYS A 36 -18.08 -15.59 -26.01
C LYS A 36 -17.52 -16.07 -24.67
N ALA A 37 -17.36 -17.39 -24.48
CA ALA A 37 -16.73 -17.96 -23.31
C ALA A 37 -15.24 -17.59 -23.23
N GLN A 38 -14.51 -17.65 -24.35
CA GLN A 38 -13.10 -17.25 -24.41
C GLN A 38 -12.91 -15.76 -24.08
N ASP A 39 -13.72 -14.87 -24.65
CA ASP A 39 -13.66 -13.44 -24.35
C ASP A 39 -13.96 -13.16 -22.87
N THR A 40 -14.96 -13.86 -22.33
CA THR A 40 -15.29 -13.79 -20.91
C THR A 40 -14.12 -14.28 -20.05
N MET A 41 -13.48 -15.40 -20.39
CA MET A 41 -12.32 -15.93 -19.68
C MET A 41 -11.12 -14.97 -19.75
N ARG A 42 -10.86 -14.36 -20.91
CA ARG A 42 -9.77 -13.40 -21.08
C ARG A 42 -10.00 -12.13 -20.26
N SER A 43 -11.19 -11.54 -20.35
CA SER A 43 -11.57 -10.38 -19.54
C SER A 43 -11.42 -10.67 -18.05
N ARG A 44 -11.87 -11.86 -17.64
CA ARG A 44 -11.72 -12.37 -16.28
C ARG A 44 -10.25 -12.50 -15.87
N ALA A 45 -9.41 -13.13 -16.67
CA ALA A 45 -7.98 -13.29 -16.39
C ALA A 45 -7.29 -11.93 -16.19
N MET A 46 -7.58 -10.96 -17.07
CA MET A 46 -7.06 -9.59 -16.94
C MET A 46 -7.45 -8.92 -15.62
N LEU A 47 -8.64 -9.21 -15.06
CA LEU A 47 -9.04 -8.67 -13.76
C LEU A 47 -8.24 -9.25 -12.59
N LEU A 48 -7.73 -10.48 -12.71
CA LEU A 48 -6.87 -11.06 -11.67
C LEU A 48 -5.47 -10.44 -11.73
N GLU A 49 -4.90 -10.30 -12.93
CA GLU A 49 -3.57 -9.71 -13.13
C GLU A 49 -3.42 -8.27 -12.59
N GLN A 50 -4.54 -7.57 -12.37
CA GLN A 50 -4.57 -6.22 -11.80
C GLN A 50 -4.01 -6.15 -10.38
N LEU A 51 -4.27 -7.15 -9.53
CA LEU A 51 -3.83 -7.12 -8.14
C LEU A 51 -2.30 -7.06 -7.99
N PRO A 52 -1.51 -7.99 -8.57
CA PRO A 52 -0.06 -7.93 -8.47
C PRO A 52 0.50 -6.66 -9.12
N TYR A 53 -0.10 -6.20 -10.23
CA TYR A 53 0.29 -4.95 -10.88
C TYR A 53 0.14 -3.73 -9.95
N PHE A 54 -1.02 -3.57 -9.31
CA PHE A 54 -1.27 -2.43 -8.42
C PHE A 54 -0.46 -2.48 -7.12
N LEU A 55 -0.19 -3.68 -6.59
CA LEU A 55 0.72 -3.85 -5.46
C LEU A 55 2.15 -3.45 -5.81
N ASN A 56 2.66 -3.90 -6.96
CA ASN A 56 3.99 -3.54 -7.43
C ASN A 56 4.09 -2.04 -7.70
N SER A 57 3.07 -1.43 -8.30
CA SER A 57 3.01 0.01 -8.53
C SER A 57 3.04 0.81 -7.22
N SER A 58 2.29 0.37 -6.20
CA SER A 58 2.30 1.02 -4.88
C SER A 58 3.71 0.97 -4.25
N TYR A 59 4.35 -0.20 -4.27
CA TYR A 59 5.71 -0.35 -3.76
C TYR A 59 6.73 0.49 -4.53
N PHE A 60 6.63 0.50 -5.86
CA PHE A 60 7.49 1.29 -6.73
C PHE A 60 7.47 2.77 -6.33
N PHE A 61 6.30 3.36 -6.08
CA PHE A 61 6.22 4.76 -5.67
C PHE A 61 6.86 5.03 -4.30
N ILE A 62 6.76 4.11 -3.34
CA ILE A 62 7.51 4.23 -2.07
C ILE A 62 9.02 4.29 -2.34
N LEU A 63 9.54 3.38 -3.18
CA LEU A 63 10.96 3.38 -3.54
C LEU A 63 11.38 4.66 -4.26
N GLN A 64 10.56 5.18 -5.16
CA GLN A 64 10.85 6.43 -5.86
C GLN A 64 10.87 7.63 -4.88
N ILE A 65 9.95 7.68 -3.92
CA ILE A 65 9.96 8.71 -2.86
C ILE A 65 11.25 8.63 -2.07
N ILE A 66 11.67 7.43 -1.64
CA ILE A 66 12.91 7.26 -0.86
C ILE A 66 14.12 7.70 -1.70
N LYS A 67 14.24 7.22 -2.95
CA LYS A 67 15.32 7.62 -3.86
C LYS A 67 15.40 9.14 -4.02
N PHE A 68 14.26 9.77 -4.28
CA PHE A 68 14.19 11.21 -4.46
C PHE A 68 14.54 11.98 -3.18
N GLN A 69 14.04 11.53 -2.03
CA GLN A 69 14.36 12.14 -0.73
C GLN A 69 15.85 12.06 -0.40
N LEU A 70 16.48 10.91 -0.63
CA LEU A 70 17.92 10.73 -0.43
C LEU A 70 18.74 11.67 -1.35
N SER A 71 18.39 11.73 -2.63
CA SER A 71 19.05 12.63 -3.58
C SER A 71 18.90 14.11 -3.21
N LEU A 72 17.72 14.50 -2.74
CA LEU A 72 17.45 15.87 -2.27
C LEU A 72 18.26 16.19 -1.02
N ILE A 73 18.32 15.26 -0.07
CA ILE A 73 19.14 15.37 1.13
C ILE A 73 20.62 15.55 0.77
N GLU A 74 21.18 14.69 -0.09
CA GLU A 74 22.58 14.77 -0.53
C GLU A 74 22.91 16.13 -1.15
N THR A 75 22.01 16.64 -2.00
CA THR A 75 22.18 17.93 -2.67
C THR A 75 22.13 19.11 -1.69
N LYS A 76 21.36 18.99 -0.61
CA LYS A 76 21.08 20.10 0.32
C LYS A 76 21.88 20.04 1.62
N LEU A 77 22.52 18.92 1.93
CA LEU A 77 23.31 18.74 3.16
C LEU A 77 24.35 19.84 3.38
N ASN A 78 25.00 20.30 2.31
CA ASN A 78 25.99 21.38 2.36
C ASN A 78 25.36 22.77 2.58
N THR A 79 24.07 22.93 2.28
CA THR A 79 23.32 24.19 2.46
C THR A 79 22.69 24.30 3.86
N ILE A 80 22.51 23.18 4.57
CA ILE A 80 21.89 23.09 5.91
C ILE A 80 22.95 23.35 7.02
N SER A 81 24.11 23.94 6.74
CA SER A 81 25.18 24.11 7.73
C SER A 81 24.80 25.10 8.85
N ASP A 82 23.98 26.12 8.54
CA ASP A 82 23.78 27.26 9.43
C ASP A 82 22.33 27.41 9.94
N SER A 83 21.35 26.99 9.14
CA SER A 83 19.95 26.88 9.56
C SER A 83 19.60 25.41 9.68
N ASN A 84 19.16 24.95 10.87
CA ASN A 84 18.71 23.57 11.09
C ASN A 84 17.49 23.15 10.23
N LEU A 85 17.03 24.03 9.34
CA LEU A 85 15.86 23.92 8.50
C LEU A 85 16.17 24.46 7.09
N TYR A 86 15.75 23.72 6.06
CA TYR A 86 15.71 24.16 4.67
C TYR A 86 14.30 23.94 4.12
N ASN A 87 13.62 25.01 3.72
CA ASN A 87 12.29 24.91 3.11
C ASN A 87 12.42 24.41 1.67
N LEU A 88 11.65 23.39 1.33
CA LEU A 88 11.59 22.84 -0.02
C LEU A 88 10.89 23.82 -0.96
N THR A 89 11.50 24.06 -2.11
CA THR A 89 10.86 24.83 -3.18
C THR A 89 9.69 24.04 -3.79
N PRO A 90 8.73 24.71 -4.46
CA PRO A 90 7.63 24.00 -5.14
C PRO A 90 8.10 22.95 -6.15
N SER A 91 9.19 23.21 -6.89
CA SER A 91 9.77 22.27 -7.86
C SER A 91 10.40 21.04 -7.21
N GLU A 92 10.91 21.17 -5.99
CA GLU A 92 11.45 20.02 -5.23
C GLU A 92 10.34 19.23 -4.54
N ARG A 93 9.27 19.92 -4.13
CA ARG A 93 8.12 19.29 -3.46
C ARG A 93 7.20 18.55 -4.43
N ALA A 94 6.91 19.14 -5.60
CA ALA A 94 5.91 18.62 -6.54
C ALA A 94 6.13 17.15 -6.96
N PRO A 95 7.37 16.67 -7.24
CA PRO A 95 7.60 15.26 -7.53
C PRO A 95 7.18 14.33 -6.39
N ILE A 96 7.45 14.69 -5.14
CA ILE A 96 7.10 13.86 -3.97
C ILE A 96 5.59 13.83 -3.74
N VAL A 97 4.91 14.96 -3.97
CA VAL A 97 3.43 15.03 -3.97
C VAL A 97 2.87 14.07 -5.01
N PHE A 98 3.31 14.18 -6.26
CA PHE A 98 2.84 13.32 -7.34
C PHE A 98 3.04 11.83 -7.04
N MET A 99 4.21 11.45 -6.51
CA MET A 99 4.49 10.06 -6.15
C MET A 99 3.62 9.58 -4.99
N THR A 100 3.31 10.45 -4.03
CA THR A 100 2.41 10.15 -2.90
C THR A 100 0.97 9.93 -3.38
N ASP A 101 0.48 10.78 -4.27
CA ASP A 101 -0.84 10.65 -4.88
C ASP A 101 -0.94 9.35 -5.69
N SER A 102 0.12 9.05 -6.44
CA SER A 102 0.23 7.83 -7.25
C SER A 102 0.25 6.58 -6.37
N PHE A 103 0.93 6.61 -5.22
CA PHE A 103 0.84 5.55 -4.22
C PHE A 103 -0.60 5.33 -3.78
N PHE A 104 -1.31 6.37 -3.33
CA PHE A 104 -2.68 6.22 -2.81
C PHE A 104 -3.63 5.70 -3.87
N ASN A 105 -3.49 6.15 -5.11
CA ASN A 105 -4.28 5.63 -6.23
C ASN A 105 -3.99 4.15 -6.48
N SER A 106 -2.73 3.73 -6.55
CA SER A 106 -2.36 2.33 -6.76
C SER A 106 -2.78 1.43 -5.58
N ALA A 107 -2.57 1.89 -4.34
CA ALA A 107 -2.97 1.16 -3.14
C ALA A 107 -4.49 0.96 -3.10
N ARG A 108 -5.26 2.00 -3.43
CA ARG A 108 -6.71 1.92 -3.55
C ARG A 108 -7.17 0.91 -4.60
N ARG A 109 -6.52 0.90 -5.77
CA ARG A 109 -6.83 -0.07 -6.84
C ARG A 109 -6.47 -1.50 -6.44
N ALA A 110 -5.36 -1.70 -5.71
CA ALA A 110 -5.01 -3.00 -5.15
C ALA A 110 -6.06 -3.50 -4.15
N GLN A 111 -6.64 -2.62 -3.31
CA GLN A 111 -7.75 -2.98 -2.44
C GLN A 111 -8.96 -3.50 -3.24
N ASP A 112 -9.35 -2.81 -4.32
CA ASP A 112 -10.50 -3.23 -5.15
C ASP A 112 -10.21 -4.50 -5.95
N ALA A 113 -8.95 -4.71 -6.35
CA ALA A 113 -8.53 -5.87 -7.12
C ALA A 113 -8.65 -7.20 -6.35
N ILE A 114 -8.94 -7.21 -5.04
CA ILE A 114 -9.25 -8.44 -4.30
C ILE A 114 -10.65 -8.98 -4.62
N ILE A 115 -11.57 -8.12 -5.06
CA ILE A 115 -12.98 -8.46 -5.25
C ILE A 115 -13.18 -9.56 -6.29
N PRO A 116 -12.54 -9.50 -7.49
CA PRO A 116 -12.64 -10.59 -8.45
C PRO A 116 -12.24 -11.95 -7.88
N TYR A 117 -11.24 -12.01 -7.00
CA TYR A 117 -10.81 -13.26 -6.35
C TYR A 117 -11.89 -13.80 -5.40
N ILE A 118 -12.44 -12.95 -4.53
CA ILE A 118 -13.52 -13.35 -3.60
C ILE A 118 -14.78 -13.76 -4.38
N SER A 119 -15.16 -12.94 -5.37
CA SER A 119 -16.32 -13.17 -6.23
C SER A 119 -16.26 -14.53 -6.91
N ARG A 120 -15.10 -14.89 -7.48
CA ARG A 120 -14.91 -16.20 -8.14
C ARG A 120 -14.90 -17.36 -7.15
N SER A 121 -14.12 -17.22 -6.07
CA SER A 121 -13.96 -18.31 -5.08
C SER A 121 -15.30 -18.76 -4.48
N PHE A 122 -16.25 -17.84 -4.33
CA PHE A 122 -17.59 -18.14 -3.79
C PHE A 122 -18.70 -18.10 -4.84
N SER A 123 -18.37 -17.88 -6.12
CA SER A 123 -19.35 -17.70 -7.20
C SER A 123 -20.43 -16.65 -6.89
N LEU A 124 -20.03 -15.50 -6.32
CA LEU A 124 -20.92 -14.40 -5.90
C LEU A 124 -20.79 -13.18 -6.81
N SER A 125 -21.90 -12.51 -7.09
CA SER A 125 -21.86 -11.17 -7.70
C SER A 125 -21.54 -10.12 -6.64
N LEU A 126 -20.34 -9.55 -6.68
CA LEU A 126 -19.86 -8.52 -5.76
C LEU A 126 -19.78 -7.16 -6.47
N PRO A 127 -19.93 -6.03 -5.74
CA PRO A 127 -19.72 -4.69 -6.32
C PRO A 127 -18.24 -4.47 -6.68
N ASN A 128 -17.95 -3.52 -7.56
CA ASN A 128 -16.59 -3.29 -8.07
C ASN A 128 -15.64 -2.59 -7.10
N SER A 129 -16.09 -2.22 -5.90
CA SER A 129 -15.25 -1.55 -4.91
C SER A 129 -15.45 -2.08 -3.49
N VAL A 130 -14.37 -2.10 -2.71
CA VAL A 130 -14.40 -2.57 -1.31
C VAL A 130 -15.32 -1.69 -0.47
N ASN A 131 -15.31 -0.37 -0.72
CA ASN A 131 -16.22 0.56 -0.06
C ASN A 131 -17.70 0.17 -0.25
N GLU A 132 -18.10 -0.15 -1.48
CA GLU A 132 -19.48 -0.60 -1.76
C GLU A 132 -19.76 -1.98 -1.18
N LEU A 133 -18.78 -2.90 -1.24
CA LEU A 133 -18.88 -4.22 -0.63
C LEU A 133 -19.17 -4.10 0.87
N MET A 134 -18.40 -3.28 1.58
CA MET A 134 -18.57 -3.03 3.00
C MET A 134 -19.95 -2.44 3.31
N LYS A 135 -20.40 -1.42 2.56
CA LYS A 135 -21.76 -0.87 2.70
C LYS A 135 -22.85 -1.92 2.49
N LYS A 136 -22.67 -2.87 1.57
CA LYS A 136 -23.64 -3.95 1.33
C LYS A 136 -23.60 -5.02 2.42
N LEU A 137 -22.41 -5.35 2.95
CA LEU A 137 -22.23 -6.27 4.07
C LEU A 137 -22.89 -5.73 5.35
N ASP A 138 -22.70 -4.44 5.66
CA ASP A 138 -23.29 -3.80 6.84
C ASP A 138 -24.83 -3.77 6.77
N ARG A 139 -25.40 -3.69 5.56
CA ARG A 139 -26.84 -3.75 5.31
C ARG A 139 -27.40 -5.18 5.20
N GLY A 140 -26.57 -6.20 5.33
CA GLY A 140 -26.98 -7.60 5.16
C GLY A 140 -27.40 -7.98 3.73
N LYS A 141 -27.03 -7.18 2.72
CA LYS A 141 -27.40 -7.43 1.30
C LYS A 141 -26.51 -8.47 0.62
N ILE A 142 -25.35 -8.76 1.19
CA ILE A 142 -24.40 -9.78 0.72
C ILE A 142 -24.02 -10.62 1.93
N SER A 143 -23.91 -11.94 1.73
CA SER A 143 -23.35 -12.87 2.71
C SER A 143 -22.00 -13.38 2.22
N LEU A 144 -21.00 -13.32 3.09
CA LEU A 144 -19.66 -13.89 2.86
C LEU A 144 -19.35 -14.83 4.02
N PRO A 145 -18.47 -15.83 3.82
CA PRO A 145 -17.96 -16.64 4.92
C PRO A 145 -17.38 -15.76 6.02
N THR A 146 -17.71 -16.08 7.27
CA THR A 146 -17.34 -15.30 8.46
C THR A 146 -15.86 -14.90 8.48
N PRO A 147 -14.89 -15.81 8.22
CA PRO A 147 -13.47 -15.44 8.24
C PRO A 147 -13.11 -14.35 7.22
N ILE A 148 -13.64 -14.43 5.99
CA ILE A 148 -13.41 -13.41 4.95
C ILE A 148 -14.03 -12.08 5.34
N LYS A 149 -15.28 -12.13 5.83
CA LYS A 149 -16.01 -10.93 6.26
C LYS A 149 -15.28 -10.19 7.38
N GLU A 150 -14.75 -10.93 8.36
CA GLU A 150 -14.01 -10.37 9.48
C GLU A 150 -12.71 -9.70 9.02
N GLN A 151 -11.92 -10.38 8.17
CA GLN A 151 -10.68 -9.80 7.63
C GLN A 151 -10.92 -8.53 6.81
N LEU A 152 -11.96 -8.54 5.95
CA LEU A 152 -12.37 -7.35 5.20
C LEU A 152 -12.73 -6.20 6.13
N LYS A 153 -13.51 -6.47 7.18
CA LYS A 153 -13.96 -5.44 8.12
C LYS A 153 -12.81 -4.86 8.94
N ILE A 154 -11.96 -5.71 9.51
CA ILE A 154 -10.79 -5.29 10.30
C ILE A 154 -9.90 -4.38 9.48
N TYR A 155 -9.52 -4.81 8.28
CA TYR A 155 -8.65 -4.01 7.41
C TYR A 155 -9.32 -2.72 6.95
N TRP A 156 -10.58 -2.79 6.52
CA TRP A 156 -11.31 -1.62 6.03
C TRP A 156 -11.45 -0.54 7.08
N ASP A 157 -11.87 -0.92 8.29
CA ASP A 157 -12.11 0.00 9.39
C ASP A 157 -10.81 0.61 9.93
N SER A 158 -9.71 -0.14 9.90
CA SER A 158 -8.42 0.31 10.47
C SER A 158 -7.55 1.09 9.48
N HIS A 159 -7.56 0.70 8.20
CA HIS A 159 -6.61 1.22 7.18
C HIS A 159 -7.32 1.61 5.87
N GLY A 160 -8.22 0.74 5.38
CA GLY A 160 -8.79 0.86 4.05
C GLY A 160 -9.56 2.17 3.81
N LYS A 161 -10.36 2.60 4.79
CA LYS A 161 -11.08 3.88 4.75
C LYS A 161 -10.14 5.08 4.62
N LYS A 162 -9.01 5.07 5.33
CA LYS A 162 -8.08 6.20 5.37
C LYS A 162 -7.28 6.32 4.07
N ILE A 163 -6.85 5.19 3.49
CA ILE A 163 -6.28 5.17 2.13
C ILE A 163 -7.26 5.74 1.12
N LYS A 164 -8.55 5.35 1.19
CA LYS A 164 -9.59 5.93 0.33
C LYS A 164 -9.73 7.44 0.54
N ALA A 165 -9.79 7.90 1.79
CA ALA A 165 -9.93 9.32 2.11
C ALA A 165 -8.77 10.14 1.52
N TYR A 166 -7.52 9.70 1.73
CA TYR A 166 -6.36 10.36 1.12
C TYR A 166 -6.41 10.33 -0.41
N ARG A 167 -6.71 9.18 -1.02
CA ARG A 167 -6.84 9.09 -2.48
C ARG A 167 -7.86 10.09 -3.00
N ASP A 168 -9.04 10.17 -2.37
CA ASP A 168 -10.10 11.09 -2.81
C ASP A 168 -9.68 12.55 -2.60
N LEU A 169 -9.02 12.86 -1.48
CA LEU A 169 -8.43 14.17 -1.23
C LEU A 169 -7.44 14.56 -2.32
N GLY A 170 -6.52 13.66 -2.70
CA GLY A 170 -5.52 13.87 -3.75
C GLY A 170 -6.07 14.08 -5.16
N GLN A 171 -7.30 13.65 -5.41
CA GLN A 171 -7.95 13.88 -6.71
C GLN A 171 -8.53 15.28 -6.85
N HIS A 172 -8.78 15.96 -5.73
CA HIS A 172 -9.44 17.26 -5.71
C HIS A 172 -8.52 18.37 -5.18
N HIS A 173 -7.54 18.01 -4.34
CA HIS A 173 -6.72 18.91 -3.57
C HIS A 173 -5.27 18.38 -3.46
N ALA A 174 -4.32 19.27 -3.15
CA ALA A 174 -2.96 18.85 -2.86
C ALA A 174 -2.92 18.12 -1.51
N LEU A 175 -2.45 16.87 -1.52
CA LEU A 175 -2.45 15.95 -0.35
C LEU A 175 -1.41 16.29 0.72
N ILE A 176 -0.26 16.80 0.29
CA ILE A 176 0.85 17.13 1.18
C ILE A 176 0.80 18.61 1.50
N SER A 177 1.11 18.97 2.75
CA SER A 177 1.30 20.36 3.16
C SER A 177 2.15 21.14 2.15
N SER A 178 1.78 22.40 1.92
CA SER A 178 2.65 23.35 1.20
C SER A 178 4.01 23.48 1.89
N ASP A 179 4.05 23.26 3.19
CA ASP A 179 5.25 23.42 3.99
C ASP A 179 5.95 22.06 4.09
N GLY A 180 6.86 21.82 3.15
CA GLY A 180 7.82 20.72 3.20
C GLY A 180 9.19 21.27 3.54
N TRP A 181 9.93 20.61 4.44
CA TRP A 181 11.26 21.07 4.82
C TRP A 181 12.22 19.90 5.04
N VAL A 182 13.51 20.15 4.81
CA VAL A 182 14.60 19.30 5.27
C VAL A 182 15.04 19.83 6.63
N ALA A 183 15.11 18.96 7.64
CA ALA A 183 15.65 19.30 8.95
C ALA A 183 16.71 18.28 9.35
N LYS A 184 17.65 18.66 10.22
CA LYS A 184 18.53 17.71 10.89
C LYS A 184 17.82 17.18 12.14
N HIS A 185 17.80 15.86 12.29
CA HIS A 185 17.42 15.19 13.51
C HIS A 185 18.45 15.44 14.63
N ILE A 186 18.11 15.09 15.87
CA ILE A 186 18.96 15.28 17.07
C ILE A 186 20.31 14.56 16.91
N ASP A 187 20.34 13.43 16.21
CA ASP A 187 21.56 12.67 15.89
C ASP A 187 22.33 13.23 14.68
N GLY A 188 21.90 14.36 14.12
CA GLY A 188 22.49 14.98 12.93
C GLY A 188 22.00 14.40 11.61
N THR A 189 21.15 13.37 11.61
CA THR A 189 20.64 12.75 10.39
C THR A 189 19.66 13.71 9.68
N PRO A 190 19.86 14.05 8.40
CA PRO A 190 18.89 14.84 7.65
C PRO A 190 17.60 14.05 7.38
N LEU A 191 16.45 14.70 7.58
CA LEU A 191 15.12 14.14 7.34
C LEU A 191 14.29 15.14 6.54
N ILE A 192 13.50 14.63 5.59
CA ILE A 192 12.48 15.40 4.89
C ILE A 192 11.15 15.27 5.62
N HIS A 193 10.66 16.39 6.12
CA HIS A 193 9.35 16.51 6.72
C HIS A 193 8.34 16.91 5.65
N LEU A 194 7.51 15.93 5.28
CA LEU A 194 6.33 16.13 4.46
C LEU A 194 5.14 15.59 5.23
N LEU A 195 4.15 16.44 5.45
CA LEU A 195 3.03 16.14 6.32
C LEU A 195 1.79 15.80 5.49
N LEU A 196 1.11 14.73 5.89
CA LEU A 196 -0.24 14.42 5.47
C LEU A 196 -1.24 15.00 6.48
N PRO A 197 -2.44 15.40 6.05
CA PRO A 197 -3.45 15.86 6.97
C PRO A 197 -3.96 14.71 7.84
N ASN A 198 -4.16 14.94 9.12
CA ASN A 198 -4.60 13.91 10.05
C ASN A 198 -6.11 13.60 9.97
N ASN A 199 -6.87 14.46 9.29
CA ASN A 199 -8.31 14.38 9.01
C ASN A 199 -8.60 14.33 7.48
N PRO A 200 -8.10 13.33 6.74
CA PRO A 200 -8.21 13.28 5.28
C PRO A 200 -9.64 13.16 4.72
N GLU A 201 -10.62 12.89 5.58
CA GLU A 201 -12.05 12.91 5.26
C GLU A 201 -12.64 14.32 5.08
N GLU A 202 -11.91 15.35 5.50
CA GLU A 202 -12.33 16.73 5.34
C GLU A 202 -12.20 17.17 3.87
N THR A 203 -13.28 17.74 3.35
CA THR A 203 -13.39 18.20 1.95
C THR A 203 -12.97 19.66 1.78
N ASN A 204 -12.97 20.44 2.86
CA ASN A 204 -12.57 21.84 2.84
C ASN A 204 -11.09 21.98 3.21
N ASN A 205 -10.27 22.45 2.27
CA ASN A 205 -8.82 22.65 2.46
C ASN A 205 -8.46 23.49 3.68
N ILE A 206 -9.27 24.49 4.05
CA ILE A 206 -9.01 25.37 5.21
C ILE A 206 -9.12 24.61 6.53
N ARG A 207 -9.85 23.49 6.55
CA ARG A 207 -10.09 22.67 7.73
C ARG A 207 -9.16 21.46 7.85
N LEU A 208 -8.22 21.28 6.91
CA LEU A 208 -7.19 20.25 7.00
C LEU A 208 -6.23 20.56 8.16
N LYS A 209 -5.86 19.55 8.94
CA LYS A 209 -5.02 19.67 10.13
C LYS A 209 -3.76 18.82 9.99
N TYR A 210 -2.61 19.32 10.44
CA TYR A 210 -1.29 18.70 10.24
C TYR A 210 -0.45 18.54 11.52
N ASP A 211 -1.00 18.93 12.67
CA ASP A 211 -0.30 19.17 13.92
C ASP A 211 -0.51 18.07 14.97
N ASP A 212 -1.74 17.59 15.18
CA ASP A 212 -2.03 16.60 16.23
C ASP A 212 -3.06 15.52 15.82
N PRO A 213 -2.63 14.26 15.55
CA PRO A 213 -1.24 13.81 15.48
C PRO A 213 -0.57 14.29 14.19
N VAL A 214 0.75 14.45 14.23
CA VAL A 214 1.58 14.64 13.04
C VAL A 214 1.62 13.34 12.24
N ILE A 215 1.35 13.42 10.94
CA ILE A 215 1.50 12.28 10.03
C ILE A 215 2.59 12.57 9.01
N LEU A 216 3.77 11.98 9.21
CA LEU A 216 4.83 12.00 8.20
C LEU A 216 4.42 11.11 7.03
N ALA A 217 4.50 11.65 5.81
CA ALA A 217 4.07 10.97 4.60
C ALA A 217 4.75 9.61 4.43
N LEU A 218 6.08 9.56 4.25
CA LEU A 218 6.77 8.31 3.93
C LEU A 218 6.61 7.20 4.98
N PRO A 219 6.76 7.45 6.30
CA PRO A 219 6.45 6.44 7.31
C PRO A 219 5.03 5.92 7.20
N TYR A 220 4.06 6.81 7.01
CA TYR A 220 2.66 6.45 6.86
C TYR A 220 2.42 5.57 5.62
N LEU A 221 2.93 5.95 4.44
CA LEU A 221 2.78 5.16 3.21
C LEU A 221 3.39 3.77 3.37
N THR A 222 4.55 3.67 4.01
CA THR A 222 5.25 2.39 4.24
C THR A 222 4.43 1.47 5.14
N ILE A 223 3.92 2.00 6.26
CA ILE A 223 3.08 1.26 7.20
C ILE A 223 1.79 0.80 6.53
N GLU A 224 1.08 1.71 5.86
CA GLU A 224 -0.17 1.40 5.16
C GLU A 224 0.03 0.35 4.05
N PHE A 225 1.16 0.40 3.34
CA PHE A 225 1.50 -0.62 2.35
C PHE A 225 1.71 -2.00 2.98
N GLN A 226 2.36 -2.08 4.14
CA GLN A 226 2.52 -3.35 4.87
C GLN A 226 1.18 -3.92 5.33
N TYR A 227 0.27 -3.07 5.83
CA TYR A 227 -1.07 -3.49 6.20
C TYR A 227 -1.89 -3.95 4.99
N LEU A 228 -1.78 -3.26 3.85
CA LEU A 228 -2.38 -3.69 2.59
C LEU A 228 -1.84 -5.06 2.16
N LEU A 229 -0.52 -5.27 2.17
CA LEU A 229 0.07 -6.57 1.83
C LEU A 229 -0.42 -7.67 2.78
N GLY A 230 -0.43 -7.41 4.09
CA GLY A 230 -0.92 -8.34 5.11
C GLY A 230 -2.38 -8.72 4.86
N PHE A 231 -3.22 -7.73 4.58
CA PHE A 231 -4.62 -7.95 4.22
C PHE A 231 -4.77 -8.83 2.97
N ILE A 232 -4.06 -8.51 1.88
CA ILE A 232 -4.12 -9.30 0.65
C ILE A 232 -3.67 -10.74 0.90
N PHE A 233 -2.58 -10.93 1.63
CA PHE A 233 -2.10 -12.26 2.01
C PHE A 233 -3.14 -13.03 2.80
N MET A 234 -3.71 -12.44 3.85
CA MET A 234 -4.71 -13.11 4.70
C MET A 234 -5.97 -13.50 3.92
N VAL A 235 -6.47 -12.61 3.06
CA VAL A 235 -7.64 -12.93 2.24
C VAL A 235 -7.30 -14.02 1.24
N THR A 236 -6.22 -13.88 0.47
CA THR A 236 -5.84 -14.85 -0.55
C THR A 236 -5.54 -16.23 0.04
N ASP A 237 -4.95 -16.31 1.24
CA ASP A 237 -4.72 -17.57 1.95
C ASP A 237 -6.03 -18.28 2.31
N LEU A 238 -7.05 -17.52 2.74
CA LEU A 238 -8.39 -18.04 3.03
C LEU A 238 -9.16 -18.47 1.77
N LEU A 239 -8.76 -18.00 0.58
CA LEU A 239 -9.35 -18.42 -0.70
C LEU A 239 -8.67 -19.67 -1.28
N LEU A 240 -7.48 -20.04 -0.80
CA LEU A 240 -6.79 -21.24 -1.27
C LEU A 240 -7.43 -22.52 -0.68
N PRO A 241 -7.55 -23.60 -1.48
CA PRO A 241 -7.96 -24.91 -0.98
C PRO A 241 -7.06 -25.42 0.13
N SER A 242 -7.67 -26.12 1.08
CA SER A 242 -6.96 -26.64 2.25
C SER A 242 -5.85 -27.64 1.89
N GLU A 243 -5.99 -28.37 0.78
CA GLU A 243 -4.99 -29.31 0.27
C GLU A 243 -3.72 -28.59 -0.20
N ILE A 244 -3.88 -27.45 -0.90
CA ILE A 244 -2.78 -26.62 -1.38
C ILE A 244 -2.09 -25.94 -0.18
N ASN A 245 -2.86 -25.54 0.83
CA ASN A 245 -2.34 -24.84 2.00
C ASN A 245 -1.52 -25.77 2.94
N ARG A 246 -1.86 -27.07 3.04
CA ARG A 246 -1.12 -28.05 3.87
C ARG A 246 0.35 -28.20 3.48
N ASN A 247 0.67 -28.12 2.19
CA ASN A 247 2.05 -28.24 1.71
C ASN A 247 2.90 -26.97 1.95
N ARG A 248 2.28 -25.85 2.35
CA ARG A 248 2.97 -24.56 2.55
C ARG A 248 3.33 -24.21 3.98
N LYS A 249 2.74 -24.90 4.98
CA LYS A 249 3.08 -24.66 6.40
C LYS A 249 4.57 -24.91 6.72
N SER A 250 5.31 -25.59 5.85
CA SER A 250 6.77 -25.75 5.93
C SER A 250 7.56 -24.47 5.58
N HIS A 251 7.01 -23.58 4.75
CA HIS A 251 7.68 -22.36 4.27
C HIS A 251 7.26 -21.08 5.01
N LEU A 252 6.20 -21.14 5.82
CA LEU A 252 5.62 -20.00 6.55
C LEU A 252 6.20 -19.78 7.97
N LYS A 253 7.47 -20.17 8.22
CA LYS A 253 8.15 -19.88 9.50
C LYS A 253 8.59 -18.41 9.67
N ILE A 254 8.13 -17.50 8.82
CA ILE A 254 8.45 -16.07 8.89
C ILE A 254 7.20 -15.37 9.46
N PHE A 255 7.32 -14.76 10.64
CA PHE A 255 6.27 -14.12 11.48
C PHE A 255 5.78 -14.91 12.70
N ARG A 256 6.68 -15.05 13.69
CA ARG A 256 6.35 -14.95 15.12
C ARG A 256 7.48 -14.22 15.84
N GLY A 257 7.59 -12.91 15.68
CA GLY A 257 8.56 -12.10 16.42
C GLY A 257 8.53 -10.62 16.04
N PRO A 258 8.92 -9.71 16.95
CA PRO A 258 9.19 -8.32 16.61
C PRO A 258 10.29 -8.28 15.54
N ILE A 259 10.21 -7.29 14.65
CA ILE A 259 11.09 -7.13 13.49
C ILE A 259 12.51 -6.84 13.98
N THR A 260 13.31 -7.90 14.18
CA THR A 260 14.77 -7.83 14.29
C THR A 260 15.33 -8.74 13.22
N GLY A 261 15.82 -8.12 12.15
CA GLY A 261 16.19 -8.80 10.93
C GLY A 261 17.47 -9.61 11.05
N GLU A 262 17.37 -10.88 10.66
CA GLU A 262 18.44 -11.61 9.99
C GLU A 262 17.78 -12.54 8.97
N SER A 263 18.09 -12.37 7.68
CA SER A 263 17.75 -13.32 6.62
C SER A 263 19.00 -13.59 5.81
N ARG A 264 19.33 -14.88 5.63
CA ARG A 264 20.49 -15.36 4.87
C ARG A 264 20.10 -15.71 3.44
N ASP A 265 20.96 -15.23 2.54
CA ASP A 265 21.29 -15.68 1.18
C ASP A 265 20.15 -15.94 0.18
N MET A 266 19.98 -14.99 -0.75
CA MET A 266 19.63 -15.28 -2.15
C MET A 266 20.32 -14.28 -3.11
N HIS A 267 20.49 -14.76 -4.34
CA HIS A 267 21.40 -14.35 -5.41
C HIS A 267 21.70 -12.86 -5.66
N LYS A 268 22.97 -12.60 -6.00
CA LYS A 268 23.59 -11.31 -6.29
C LYS A 268 22.96 -10.58 -7.49
N ILE A 269 22.19 -9.53 -7.22
CA ILE A 269 22.16 -8.30 -8.04
C ILE A 269 23.25 -7.40 -7.45
N GLN A 270 24.38 -7.28 -8.14
CA GLN A 270 25.63 -6.87 -7.50
C GLN A 270 25.79 -5.35 -7.26
N ASP A 271 24.81 -4.52 -7.65
CA ASP A 271 24.86 -3.06 -7.48
C ASP A 271 23.73 -2.45 -6.61
N GLU A 272 22.79 -3.25 -6.09
CA GLU A 272 21.69 -2.71 -5.27
C GLU A 272 21.96 -2.75 -3.75
N LYS A 273 22.99 -3.48 -3.31
CA LYS A 273 23.27 -3.70 -1.88
C LYS A 273 23.52 -2.41 -1.08
N PRO A 274 24.32 -1.42 -1.55
CA PRO A 274 24.50 -0.18 -0.82
C PRO A 274 23.21 0.64 -0.69
N PHE A 275 22.34 0.55 -1.70
CA PHE A 275 21.05 1.24 -1.73
C PHE A 275 20.04 0.58 -0.78
N GLU A 276 19.96 -0.76 -0.76
CA GLU A 276 19.12 -1.51 0.17
C GLU A 276 19.51 -1.28 1.63
N ASP A 277 20.80 -1.28 1.94
CA ASP A 277 21.31 -1.00 3.29
C ASP A 277 21.00 0.45 3.71
N GLY A 278 21.09 1.41 2.77
CA GLY A 278 20.65 2.79 2.96
C GLY A 278 19.16 2.92 3.26
N ILE A 279 18.29 2.23 2.49
CA ILE A 279 16.85 2.18 2.76
C ILE A 279 16.55 1.59 4.14
N LYS A 280 17.16 0.44 4.47
CA LYS A 280 16.91 -0.23 5.76
C LYS A 280 17.28 0.67 6.93
N LYS A 281 18.45 1.32 6.86
CA LYS A 281 18.88 2.29 7.87
C LYS A 281 17.92 3.46 7.98
N TYR A 282 17.51 4.03 6.84
CA TYR A 282 16.58 5.16 6.79
C TYR A 282 15.21 4.81 7.39
N LEU A 283 14.65 3.66 7.04
CA LEU A 283 13.37 3.17 7.60
C LEU A 283 13.46 2.88 9.09
N GLN A 284 14.60 2.34 9.57
CA GLN A 284 14.84 2.12 10.99
C GLN A 284 14.97 3.44 11.77
N GLN A 285 15.57 4.46 11.16
CA GLN A 285 15.64 5.80 11.75
C GLN A 285 14.25 6.44 11.84
N LEU A 286 13.43 6.34 10.79
CA LEU A 286 12.06 6.85 10.78
C LEU A 286 11.17 6.18 11.82
N SER A 287 11.31 4.86 12.03
CA SER A 287 10.52 4.13 13.04
C SER A 287 10.89 4.53 14.47
N THR A 288 12.19 4.69 14.74
CA THR A 288 12.72 5.17 16.03
C THR A 288 12.23 6.58 16.32
N TRP A 289 12.31 7.47 15.33
CA TRP A 289 11.83 8.85 15.44
C TRP A 289 10.34 8.95 15.78
N SER A 290 9.50 8.19 15.09
CA SER A 290 8.04 8.14 15.31
C SER A 290 7.68 7.73 16.74
N ALA A 291 8.48 6.84 17.35
CA ALA A 291 8.30 6.42 18.74
C ALA A 291 8.72 7.51 19.74
N GLU A 292 9.80 8.24 19.44
CA GLU A 292 10.39 9.25 20.34
C GLU A 292 9.65 10.59 20.31
N HIS A 293 9.14 11.02 19.15
CA HIS A 293 8.60 12.38 18.95
C HIS A 293 7.11 12.54 19.26
N ARG A 294 6.54 11.70 20.14
CA ARG A 294 5.26 12.03 20.80
C ARG A 294 5.35 13.22 21.77
N LEU A 295 6.53 13.81 21.99
CA LEU A 295 6.81 14.69 23.14
C LEU A 295 7.58 16.00 22.86
N VAL A 296 7.83 16.40 21.60
CA VAL A 296 8.60 17.65 21.33
C VAL A 296 7.66 18.80 20.91
N GLU A 297 7.63 19.87 21.71
CA GLU A 297 6.92 21.12 21.41
C GLU A 297 7.49 21.78 20.14
N ARG A 298 6.61 22.11 19.19
CA ARG A 298 6.97 22.73 17.92
C ARG A 298 6.95 24.26 17.98
N PRO A 299 7.75 24.94 17.15
CA PRO A 299 7.52 26.36 16.86
C PRO A 299 6.13 26.53 16.20
N PRO A 300 5.43 27.65 16.47
CA PRO A 300 4.06 27.85 16.00
C PRO A 300 4.00 27.85 14.46
N PHE A 301 3.05 27.09 13.93
CA PHE A 301 2.71 27.07 12.51
C PHE A 301 2.28 28.48 12.11
N ARG A 302 3.06 29.17 11.25
CA ARG A 302 2.61 30.44 10.68
C ARG A 302 1.67 30.12 9.53
N SER A 303 0.36 30.21 9.78
CA SER A 303 -0.64 30.22 8.71
C SER A 303 -0.42 31.46 7.85
N GLN A 304 0.36 31.35 6.77
CA GLN A 304 0.31 32.32 5.69
C GLN A 304 -0.68 31.78 4.67
N ILE A 305 -1.90 32.32 4.72
CA ILE A 305 -2.90 32.26 3.65
C ILE A 305 -2.40 33.15 2.52
#